data_AF-A0A443SFF2-F1
#
_entry.id   AF-A0A443SFF2-F1
#
_cell.length_a   1.000
_cell.length_b   1.000
_cell.length_c   1.000
_cell.angle_alpha   90.00
_cell.angle_beta   90.00
_cell.angle_gamma   90.00
#
_symmetry.space_group_name_H-M   'P 1'
#
loop_
_entity.id
_entity.type
_entity.pdbx_description
1 polymer ?
#
loop_
_entity_poly.entity_id
_entity_poly.type
_entity_poly.pdbx_seq_one_letter_code
_entity_poly.pdbx_strand_id
1 'polypeptide(L)'
;MKKRFLLKGQQNARKICENIKTSVFVALLLGSISNIDDSTYHCPDGSNPGIEQKVIAGVVGAASSVTSIQVANLLRLFKIPQISYFSTSPELSNKQRFEYFLRTVPSDTNQAQAMVDIIKLLNWTYVSVIYEESNYGVKAFEVLEELLIKNGICLAVKEKLTKDSGVAQQEWYDNLVNKLMSKSSAKGVIVFGSDQEVAEVMKAVKRNNATGYFYWIVLEKLNNIALN
;
A
#
# COMPACT_ATOMS: atom_id res chain seq x y z
N MET A 1 5.24 -5.95 -38.87
CA MET A 1 4.09 -6.17 -37.96
C MET A 1 3.70 -4.85 -37.31
N LYS A 2 2.55 -4.27 -37.71
CA LYS A 2 2.06 -2.97 -37.21
C LYS A 2 1.37 -3.15 -35.85
N LYS A 3 1.91 -2.50 -34.80
CA LYS A 3 1.21 -2.28 -33.52
C LYS A 3 -0.02 -1.41 -33.78
N ARG A 4 -1.20 -2.02 -33.74
CA ARG A 4 -2.50 -1.37 -33.92
C ARG A 4 -3.38 -1.73 -32.73
N PHE A 5 -3.12 -1.12 -31.56
CA PHE A 5 -3.95 -1.06 -30.34
C PHE A 5 -3.08 -0.30 -29.33
N LEU A 6 -3.27 0.99 -29.08
CA LEU A 6 -4.15 1.57 -28.05
C LEU A 6 -4.09 3.10 -28.25
N LEU A 7 -5.20 3.82 -28.05
CA LEU A 7 -5.34 5.28 -28.21
C LEU A 7 -5.51 5.80 -29.65
N LYS A 8 -6.40 5.20 -30.46
CA LYS A 8 -7.02 5.92 -31.58
C LYS A 8 -8.26 6.65 -31.08
N GLY A 9 -8.07 7.87 -30.60
CA GLY A 9 -9.18 8.74 -30.19
C GLY A 9 -8.78 10.14 -29.74
N GLN A 10 -7.50 10.41 -29.46
CA GLN A 10 -7.09 11.69 -28.85
C GLN A 10 -6.58 12.78 -29.83
N GLN A 11 -6.65 12.63 -31.15
CA GLN A 11 -5.98 13.57 -32.06
C GLN A 11 -6.84 14.51 -32.90
N ASN A 12 -8.18 14.50 -32.81
CA ASN A 12 -9.01 15.38 -33.67
C ASN A 12 -10.02 16.28 -32.94
N ALA A 13 -9.60 16.92 -31.85
CA ALA A 13 -10.37 18.02 -31.24
C ALA A 13 -9.44 19.13 -30.70
N ARG A 14 -8.64 19.73 -31.59
CA ARG A 14 -7.95 21.00 -31.33
C ARG A 14 -8.93 22.17 -31.52
N LYS A 15 -9.80 22.36 -30.52
CA LYS A 15 -10.44 23.63 -30.13
C LYS A 15 -11.31 23.35 -28.91
N ILE A 16 -10.69 23.21 -27.75
CA ILE A 16 -11.39 23.15 -26.46
C ILE A 16 -10.66 24.13 -25.54
N CYS A 17 -11.42 25.10 -25.02
CA CYS A 17 -10.96 26.08 -24.03
C CYS A 17 -10.15 25.40 -22.91
N GLU A 18 -8.99 25.97 -22.62
CA GLU A 18 -8.04 25.44 -21.64
C GLU A 18 -8.52 25.54 -20.19
N ASN A 19 -7.91 24.67 -19.38
CA ASN A 19 -7.72 24.71 -17.92
C ASN A 19 -8.83 24.17 -17.01
N ILE A 20 -8.87 22.84 -16.84
CA ILE A 20 -8.99 22.25 -15.50
C ILE A 20 -8.05 21.02 -15.40
N LYS A 21 -7.03 21.09 -14.54
CA LYS A 21 -6.32 19.89 -14.04
C LYS A 21 -7.25 19.21 -13.04
N THR A 22 -8.20 18.43 -13.54
CA THR A 22 -9.29 17.88 -12.75
C THR A 22 -8.80 16.67 -11.95
N SER A 23 -8.91 16.73 -10.62
CA SER A 23 -8.64 15.59 -9.74
C SER A 23 -9.53 14.39 -10.09
N VAL A 24 -9.07 13.16 -9.87
CA VAL A 24 -9.84 11.92 -10.13
C VAL A 24 -11.23 11.97 -9.49
N PHE A 25 -11.33 12.55 -8.29
CA PHE A 25 -12.61 12.73 -7.60
C PHE A 25 -13.56 13.66 -8.38
N VAL A 26 -13.05 14.76 -8.91
CA VAL A 26 -13.84 15.71 -9.71
C VAL A 26 -14.18 15.10 -11.08
N ALA A 27 -13.29 14.30 -11.67
CA ALA A 27 -13.56 13.60 -12.92
C ALA A 27 -14.64 12.51 -12.75
N LEU A 28 -14.67 11.81 -11.61
CA LEU A 28 -15.73 10.86 -11.27
C LEU A 28 -17.06 11.56 -11.00
N LEU A 29 -17.06 12.69 -10.28
CA LEU A 29 -18.26 13.49 -10.08
C LEU A 29 -18.80 14.01 -11.41
N LEU A 30 -17.96 14.60 -12.26
CA LEU A 30 -18.38 15.10 -13.57
C LEU A 30 -18.84 13.98 -14.52
N GLY A 31 -18.26 12.78 -14.42
CA GLY A 31 -18.70 11.61 -15.18
C GLY A 31 -20.00 10.99 -14.66
N SER A 32 -20.33 11.17 -13.38
CA SER A 32 -21.53 10.62 -12.74
C SER A 32 -22.70 11.61 -12.71
N ILE A 33 -22.41 12.91 -12.69
CA ILE A 33 -23.38 13.99 -12.84
C ILE A 33 -23.61 14.17 -14.35
N SER A 34 -24.30 13.22 -14.96
CA SER A 34 -24.82 13.32 -16.33
C SER A 34 -26.01 14.29 -16.44
N ASN A 35 -26.03 15.34 -15.63
CA ASN A 35 -26.93 16.50 -15.74
C ASN A 35 -26.10 17.75 -16.04
N ILE A 36 -25.26 17.67 -17.06
CA ILE A 36 -24.83 18.88 -17.74
C ILE A 36 -26.01 19.26 -18.62
N ASP A 37 -26.82 20.20 -18.15
CA ASP A 37 -27.91 20.76 -18.92
C ASP A 37 -27.32 21.39 -20.19
N ASP A 38 -27.57 20.75 -21.33
CA ASP A 38 -27.15 21.18 -22.69
C ASP A 38 -27.49 22.66 -22.96
N SER A 39 -28.46 23.20 -22.22
CA SER A 39 -28.95 24.58 -22.32
C SER A 39 -27.92 25.67 -21.94
N THR A 40 -26.80 25.33 -21.30
CA THR A 40 -25.90 26.35 -20.71
C THR A 40 -24.71 26.72 -21.62
N TYR A 41 -24.45 25.96 -22.68
CA TYR A 41 -23.30 26.18 -23.56
C TYR A 41 -23.75 26.74 -24.90
N HIS A 42 -23.47 28.01 -25.15
CA HIS A 42 -23.76 28.67 -26.42
C HIS A 42 -22.44 29.05 -27.09
N CYS A 43 -22.22 28.56 -28.32
CA CYS A 43 -21.10 29.02 -29.13
C CYS A 43 -21.41 30.42 -29.71
N PRO A 44 -20.43 31.34 -29.79
CA PRO A 44 -20.64 32.70 -30.31
C PRO A 44 -21.14 32.76 -31.77
N ASP A 45 -20.98 31.67 -32.51
CA ASP A 45 -21.41 31.51 -33.90
C ASP A 45 -22.80 30.85 -34.03
N GLY A 46 -23.49 30.57 -32.93
CA GLY A 46 -24.79 29.90 -32.92
C GLY A 46 -24.75 28.41 -33.24
N SER A 47 -23.56 27.80 -33.30
CA SER A 47 -23.42 26.35 -33.47
C SER A 47 -23.72 25.59 -32.17
N ASN A 48 -24.18 24.35 -32.30
CA ASN A 48 -24.36 23.47 -31.14
C ASN A 48 -23.00 23.10 -30.57
N PRO A 49 -22.78 23.23 -29.25
CA PRO A 49 -21.55 22.80 -28.62
C PRO A 49 -21.38 21.28 -28.78
N GLY A 50 -20.26 20.86 -29.36
CA GLY A 50 -19.88 19.45 -29.37
C GLY A 50 -19.43 19.01 -27.98
N ILE A 51 -20.34 18.48 -27.16
CA ILE A 51 -19.97 17.94 -25.85
C ILE A 51 -19.36 16.55 -26.04
N GLU A 52 -18.03 16.47 -26.14
CA GLU A 52 -17.33 15.19 -25.97
C GLU A 52 -17.29 14.82 -24.48
N GLN A 53 -18.27 14.02 -24.03
CA GLN A 53 -18.19 13.39 -22.72
C GLN A 53 -17.01 12.40 -22.67
N LYS A 54 -15.95 12.79 -21.97
CA LYS A 54 -14.80 11.92 -21.71
C LYS A 54 -15.15 10.95 -20.58
N VAL A 55 -15.49 9.72 -20.94
CA VAL A 55 -15.72 8.63 -19.98
C VAL A 55 -14.37 8.10 -19.49
N ILE A 56 -14.21 7.98 -18.17
CA ILE A 56 -13.02 7.36 -17.57
C ILE A 56 -13.09 5.85 -17.74
N ALA A 57 -12.21 5.30 -18.57
CA ALA A 57 -12.15 3.86 -18.81
C ALA A 57 -11.42 3.07 -17.70
N GLY A 58 -10.63 3.74 -16.86
CA GLY A 58 -9.86 3.11 -15.80
C GLY A 58 -8.92 4.08 -15.08
N VAL A 59 -8.42 3.67 -13.92
CA VAL A 59 -7.48 4.41 -13.08
C VAL A 59 -6.19 3.63 -12.91
N VAL A 60 -5.04 4.29 -13.06
CA VAL A 60 -3.73 3.71 -12.73
C VAL A 60 -3.28 4.27 -11.38
N GLY A 61 -2.88 3.39 -10.46
CA GLY A 61 -2.57 3.72 -9.08
C GLY A 61 -3.56 3.09 -8.09
N ALA A 62 -3.60 3.51 -6.82
CA ALA A 62 -2.59 4.33 -6.17
C ALA A 62 -1.33 3.49 -5.84
N ALA A 63 -0.25 4.14 -5.39
CA ALA A 63 0.92 3.43 -4.91
C ALA A 63 0.67 2.79 -3.53
N SER A 64 0.24 3.59 -2.55
CA SER A 64 -0.10 3.14 -1.20
C SER A 64 -1.28 2.18 -1.20
N SER A 65 -1.11 1.02 -0.57
CA SER A 65 -2.19 0.03 -0.39
C SER A 65 -3.41 0.61 0.32
N VAL A 66 -3.21 1.43 1.36
CA VAL A 66 -4.31 2.06 2.11
C VAL A 66 -5.09 3.05 1.24
N THR A 67 -4.41 3.78 0.37
CA THR A 67 -5.06 4.68 -0.60
C THR A 67 -5.76 3.88 -1.70
N SER A 68 -5.12 2.83 -2.21
CA SER A 68 -5.71 1.96 -3.24
C SER A 68 -6.99 1.28 -2.76
N ILE A 69 -7.06 0.85 -1.49
CA ILE A 69 -8.29 0.30 -0.90
C ILE A 69 -9.42 1.34 -0.93
N GLN A 70 -9.14 2.58 -0.54
CA GLN A 70 -10.13 3.66 -0.54
C GLN A 70 -10.62 4.00 -1.95
N VAL A 71 -9.68 4.13 -2.90
CA VAL A 71 -10.01 4.42 -4.31
C VAL A 71 -10.81 3.27 -4.93
N ALA A 72 -10.43 2.02 -4.68
CA ALA A 72 -11.13 0.85 -5.20
C ALA A 72 -12.57 0.74 -4.64
N ASN A 73 -12.78 1.10 -3.37
CA ASN A 73 -14.12 1.15 -2.77
C ASN A 73 -15.04 2.19 -3.42
N LEU A 74 -14.49 3.28 -3.94
CA LEU A 74 -15.26 4.26 -4.71
C LEU A 74 -15.49 3.77 -6.15
N LEU A 75 -14.42 3.35 -6.84
CA LEU A 75 -14.47 2.98 -8.26
C LEU A 75 -15.35 1.76 -8.53
N ARG A 76 -15.51 0.84 -7.56
CA ARG A 76 -16.44 -0.29 -7.68
C ARG A 76 -17.89 0.14 -7.88
N LEU A 77 -18.31 1.29 -7.35
CA LEU A 77 -19.68 1.80 -7.50
C LEU A 77 -19.97 2.18 -8.96
N PHE A 78 -18.93 2.59 -9.69
CA PHE A 78 -19.00 3.01 -11.08
C PHE A 78 -18.48 1.95 -12.06
N LYS A 79 -18.09 0.76 -11.55
CA LYS A 79 -17.51 -0.33 -12.35
C LYS A 79 -16.26 0.07 -13.13
N ILE A 80 -15.47 0.99 -12.58
CA ILE A 80 -14.25 1.49 -13.22
C ILE A 80 -13.06 0.66 -12.73
N PRO A 81 -12.28 0.03 -13.63
CA PRO A 81 -11.12 -0.76 -13.24
C PRO A 81 -9.98 0.12 -12.70
N GLN A 82 -9.31 -0.34 -11.66
CA GLN A 82 -8.10 0.25 -11.10
C GLN A 82 -6.93 -0.71 -11.26
N ILE A 83 -5.79 -0.23 -11.76
CA ILE A 83 -4.55 -1.01 -11.85
C ILE A 83 -3.46 -0.33 -11.03
N SER A 84 -3.09 -0.91 -9.89
CA SER A 84 -1.98 -0.40 -9.07
C SER A 84 -0.63 -0.98 -9.51
N TYR A 85 0.40 -0.14 -9.47
CA TYR A 85 1.78 -0.54 -9.74
C TYR A 85 2.59 -0.82 -8.47
N PHE A 86 2.04 -0.60 -7.27
CA PHE A 86 2.82 -0.70 -6.02
C PHE A 86 2.03 -1.15 -4.78
N SER A 87 0.71 -1.32 -4.87
CA SER A 87 -0.10 -1.76 -3.72
C SER A 87 -0.07 -3.28 -3.54
N THR A 88 0.59 -3.74 -2.49
CA THR A 88 0.88 -5.16 -2.25
C THR A 88 -0.02 -5.83 -1.20
N SER A 89 -0.90 -5.08 -0.51
CA SER A 89 -1.77 -5.62 0.55
C SER A 89 -2.47 -6.93 0.14
N PRO A 90 -2.46 -7.96 1.01
CA PRO A 90 -3.25 -9.17 0.78
C PRO A 90 -4.75 -8.90 0.62
N GLU A 91 -5.28 -7.89 1.32
CA GLU A 91 -6.70 -7.52 1.32
C GLU A 91 -7.23 -7.21 -0.11
N LEU A 92 -6.40 -6.57 -0.93
CA LEU A 92 -6.73 -6.19 -2.32
C LEU A 92 -6.86 -7.39 -3.27
N SER A 93 -6.47 -8.59 -2.84
CA SER A 93 -6.62 -9.83 -3.60
C SER A 93 -8.03 -10.41 -3.52
N ASN A 94 -8.86 -9.98 -2.55
CA ASN A 94 -10.22 -10.47 -2.40
C ASN A 94 -11.14 -9.91 -3.52
N LYS A 95 -11.38 -10.70 -4.56
CA LYS A 95 -12.21 -10.31 -5.71
C LYS A 95 -13.69 -10.15 -5.41
N GLN A 96 -14.20 -10.74 -4.33
CA GLN A 96 -15.58 -10.48 -3.90
C GLN A 96 -15.75 -9.04 -3.39
N ARG A 97 -14.68 -8.45 -2.84
CA ARG A 97 -14.68 -7.07 -2.30
C ARG A 97 -14.08 -6.05 -3.27
N PHE A 98 -13.06 -6.44 -4.01
CA PHE A 98 -12.29 -5.60 -4.94
C PHE A 98 -12.31 -6.18 -6.36
N GLU A 99 -13.51 -6.39 -6.90
CA GLU A 99 -13.76 -6.97 -8.23
C GLU A 99 -12.99 -6.24 -9.34
N TYR A 100 -13.01 -4.90 -9.32
CA TYR A 100 -12.42 -4.04 -10.34
C TYR A 100 -10.95 -3.64 -10.06
N PHE A 101 -10.35 -4.17 -9.00
CA PHE A 101 -8.95 -3.88 -8.69
C PHE A 101 -8.02 -4.92 -9.34
N LEU A 102 -6.94 -4.46 -9.95
CA LEU A 102 -5.82 -5.27 -10.43
C LEU A 102 -4.51 -4.62 -9.98
N ARG A 103 -3.42 -5.39 -10.06
CA ARG A 103 -2.07 -4.86 -9.82
C ARG A 103 -1.03 -5.60 -10.66
N THR A 104 0.08 -4.94 -10.90
CA THR A 104 1.23 -5.50 -11.64
C THR A 104 2.32 -6.08 -10.74
N VAL A 105 2.12 -6.02 -9.42
CA VAL A 105 3.05 -6.51 -8.39
C VAL A 105 2.44 -7.68 -7.60
N PRO A 106 3.24 -8.58 -7.04
CA PRO A 106 2.74 -9.69 -6.23
C PRO A 106 2.09 -9.21 -4.93
N SER A 107 1.38 -10.12 -4.26
CA SER A 107 0.83 -9.85 -2.92
C SER A 107 1.90 -9.99 -1.85
N ASP A 108 1.72 -9.32 -0.72
CA ASP A 108 2.52 -9.63 0.47
C ASP A 108 2.27 -11.05 1.00
N THR A 109 1.22 -11.76 0.56
CA THR A 109 1.09 -13.21 0.81
C THR A 109 2.27 -13.99 0.23
N ASN A 110 2.75 -13.60 -0.96
CA ASN A 110 3.92 -14.23 -1.56
C ASN A 110 5.20 -13.86 -0.79
N GLN A 111 5.31 -12.60 -0.35
CA GLN A 111 6.45 -12.16 0.47
C GLN A 111 6.45 -12.86 1.84
N ALA A 112 5.31 -12.97 2.50
CA ALA A 112 5.15 -13.68 3.77
C ALA A 112 5.53 -15.16 3.64
N GLN A 113 5.15 -15.82 2.54
CA GLN A 113 5.58 -17.20 2.27
C GLN A 113 7.11 -17.29 2.14
N ALA A 114 7.73 -16.38 1.39
CA ALA A 114 9.18 -16.34 1.25
C ALA A 114 9.89 -16.11 2.59
N MET A 115 9.31 -15.29 3.49
CA MET A 115 9.85 -15.07 4.83
C MET A 115 9.80 -16.33 5.68
N VAL A 116 8.68 -17.07 5.63
CA VAL A 116 8.59 -18.37 6.31
C VAL A 116 9.65 -19.34 5.77
N ASP A 117 9.88 -19.36 4.46
CA ASP A 117 10.91 -20.20 3.86
C ASP A 117 12.32 -19.80 4.33
N ILE A 118 12.63 -18.50 4.42
CA ILE A 118 13.89 -17.99 4.99
C ILE A 118 14.04 -18.41 6.47
N ILE A 119 12.99 -18.25 7.28
CA ILE A 119 13.00 -18.62 8.71
C ILE A 119 13.28 -20.11 8.89
N LYS A 120 12.70 -20.95 8.02
CA LYS A 120 12.95 -22.40 8.01
C LYS A 120 14.40 -22.71 7.61
N LEU A 121 14.96 -22.03 6.61
CA LEU A 121 16.36 -22.19 6.23
C LEU A 121 17.34 -21.81 7.36
N LEU A 122 16.96 -20.82 8.17
CA LEU A 122 17.72 -20.40 9.35
C LEU A 122 17.48 -21.28 10.58
N ASN A 123 16.62 -22.30 10.48
CA ASN A 123 16.19 -23.16 11.59
C ASN A 123 15.61 -22.39 12.79
N TRP A 124 14.97 -21.25 12.54
CA TRP A 124 14.32 -20.47 13.58
C TRP A 124 12.92 -21.00 13.85
N THR A 125 12.66 -21.39 15.10
CA THR A 125 11.35 -21.88 15.56
C THR A 125 10.61 -20.90 16.46
N TYR A 126 11.28 -19.79 16.83
CA TYR A 126 10.73 -18.78 17.72
C TYR A 126 11.20 -17.39 17.28
N VAL A 127 10.26 -16.57 16.81
CA VAL A 127 10.55 -15.26 16.18
C VAL A 127 9.68 -14.16 16.76
N SER A 128 10.13 -12.92 16.67
CA SER A 128 9.33 -11.74 17.01
C SER A 128 8.87 -11.03 15.73
N VAL A 129 7.72 -10.39 15.78
CA VAL A 129 7.17 -9.60 14.67
C VAL A 129 6.78 -8.21 15.17
N ILE A 130 7.19 -7.19 14.45
CA ILE A 130 6.74 -5.81 14.64
C ILE A 130 6.16 -5.29 13.32
N TYR A 131 5.03 -4.58 13.39
CA TYR A 131 4.29 -4.19 12.19
C TYR A 131 3.58 -2.84 12.35
N GLU A 132 3.43 -2.09 11.27
CA GLU A 132 2.82 -0.76 11.28
C GLU A 132 1.35 -0.81 11.69
N GLU A 133 0.91 0.21 12.43
CA GLU A 133 -0.49 0.41 12.78
C GLU A 133 -1.29 0.95 11.60
N SER A 134 -1.51 0.10 10.60
CA SER A 134 -2.35 0.40 9.44
C SER A 134 -3.11 -0.84 8.99
N ASN A 135 -4.19 -0.67 8.22
CA ASN A 135 -4.89 -1.81 7.61
C ASN A 135 -3.96 -2.65 6.74
N TYR A 136 -2.95 -2.03 6.12
CA TYR A 136 -1.92 -2.76 5.38
C TYR A 136 -1.06 -3.62 6.31
N GLY A 137 -0.46 -3.02 7.33
CA GLY A 137 0.42 -3.72 8.27
C GLY A 137 -0.30 -4.85 9.03
N VAL A 138 -1.52 -4.59 9.49
CA VAL A 138 -2.36 -5.59 10.16
C VAL A 138 -2.69 -6.76 9.23
N LYS A 139 -3.09 -6.51 7.98
CA LYS A 139 -3.43 -7.59 7.05
C LYS A 139 -2.22 -8.39 6.59
N ALA A 140 -1.07 -7.74 6.42
CA ALA A 140 0.18 -8.44 6.14
C ALA A 140 0.61 -9.32 7.34
N PHE A 141 0.47 -8.80 8.57
CA PHE A 141 0.76 -9.55 9.79
C PHE A 141 -0.17 -10.77 9.96
N GLU A 142 -1.49 -10.61 9.78
CA GLU A 142 -2.45 -11.73 9.89
C GLU A 142 -2.06 -12.90 8.98
N VAL A 143 -1.73 -12.61 7.71
CA VAL A 143 -1.30 -13.63 6.74
C VAL A 143 0.01 -14.28 7.18
N LEU A 144 0.98 -13.50 7.67
CA LEU A 144 2.22 -14.07 8.17
C LEU A 144 2.00 -14.93 9.42
N GLU A 145 1.19 -14.48 10.38
CA GLU A 145 0.88 -15.22 11.61
C GLU A 145 0.28 -16.59 11.28
N GLU A 146 -0.68 -16.65 10.35
CA GLU A 146 -1.24 -17.91 9.86
C GLU A 146 -0.17 -18.83 9.24
N LEU A 147 0.71 -18.28 8.40
CA LEU A 147 1.77 -19.05 7.74
C LEU A 147 2.82 -19.57 8.73
N LEU A 148 3.19 -18.78 9.73
CA LEU A 148 4.12 -19.18 10.80
C LEU A 148 3.52 -20.33 11.63
N ILE A 149 2.27 -20.19 12.08
CA ILE A 149 1.55 -21.23 12.84
C ILE A 149 1.46 -22.52 12.04
N LYS A 150 1.09 -22.43 10.75
CA LYS A 150 0.99 -23.59 9.85
C LYS A 150 2.33 -24.31 9.67
N ASN A 151 3.45 -23.62 9.82
CA ASN A 151 4.80 -24.19 9.71
C ASN A 151 5.44 -24.51 11.07
N GLY A 152 4.68 -24.45 12.17
CA GLY A 152 5.18 -24.79 13.51
C GLY A 152 6.17 -23.78 14.09
N ILE A 153 6.13 -22.52 13.63
CA ILE A 153 6.99 -21.44 14.12
C ILE A 153 6.19 -20.60 15.12
N CYS A 154 6.73 -20.43 16.32
CA CYS A 154 6.08 -19.71 17.41
C CYS A 154 6.42 -18.22 17.41
N LEU A 155 5.45 -17.39 17.79
CA LEU A 155 5.61 -15.94 17.97
C LEU A 155 5.96 -15.59 19.42
N ALA A 156 7.08 -14.89 19.61
CA ALA A 156 7.57 -14.47 20.92
C ALA A 156 7.01 -13.12 21.36
N VAL A 157 7.07 -12.16 20.44
CA VAL A 157 6.55 -10.80 20.59
C VAL A 157 5.83 -10.46 19.30
N LYS A 158 4.63 -9.89 19.41
CA LYS A 158 3.88 -9.32 18.29
C LYS A 158 3.43 -7.91 18.66
N GLU A 159 4.05 -6.91 18.07
CA GLU A 159 3.82 -5.50 18.45
C GLU A 159 3.46 -4.62 17.25
N LYS A 160 2.51 -3.71 17.51
CA LYS A 160 2.13 -2.66 16.56
C LYS A 160 3.02 -1.45 16.76
N LEU A 161 3.62 -0.95 15.68
CA LEU A 161 4.37 0.30 15.67
C LEU A 161 3.39 1.45 15.61
N THR A 162 3.30 2.21 16.71
CA THR A 162 2.40 3.35 16.84
C THR A 162 3.08 4.63 16.33
N LYS A 163 2.32 5.44 15.61
CA LYS A 163 2.77 6.75 15.12
C LYS A 163 2.31 7.85 16.07
N ASP A 164 2.83 7.88 17.29
CA ASP A 164 2.55 9.00 18.19
C ASP A 164 3.65 10.06 18.09
N SER A 165 3.28 11.33 17.90
CA SER A 165 4.21 12.44 17.63
C SER A 165 4.62 13.12 18.93
N GLY A 166 5.68 12.66 19.60
CA GLY A 166 6.18 13.30 20.82
C GLY A 166 7.33 12.58 21.54
N VAL A 167 7.75 13.10 22.70
CA VAL A 167 8.79 12.50 23.57
C VAL A 167 8.37 11.11 24.07
N ALA A 168 7.07 10.89 24.27
CA ALA A 168 6.49 9.58 24.58
C ALA A 168 6.84 8.49 23.53
N GLN A 169 7.21 8.90 22.32
CA GLN A 169 7.59 7.99 21.24
C GLN A 169 8.95 7.32 21.49
N GLN A 170 9.94 8.02 22.05
CA GLN A 170 11.28 7.44 22.27
C GLN A 170 11.26 6.36 23.36
N GLU A 171 10.62 6.66 24.49
CA GLU A 171 10.45 5.71 25.59
C GLU A 171 9.64 4.50 25.14
N TRP A 172 8.64 4.68 24.28
CA TRP A 172 7.89 3.58 23.69
C TRP A 172 8.79 2.64 22.86
N TYR A 173 9.64 3.18 21.98
CA TYR A 173 10.57 2.36 21.20
C TYR A 173 11.64 1.70 22.08
N ASP A 174 12.10 2.36 23.14
CA ASP A 174 13.04 1.78 24.10
C ASP A 174 12.38 0.61 24.87
N ASN A 175 11.13 0.78 25.30
CA ASN A 175 10.34 -0.28 25.92
C ASN A 175 10.06 -1.44 24.95
N LEU A 176 9.82 -1.17 23.67
CA LEU A 176 9.70 -2.19 22.63
C LEU A 176 10.99 -3.02 22.53
N VAL A 177 12.16 -2.37 22.48
CA VAL A 177 13.46 -3.06 22.42
C VAL A 177 13.68 -3.90 23.69
N ASN A 178 13.41 -3.35 24.87
CA ASN A 178 13.50 -4.08 26.14
C ASN A 178 12.55 -5.29 26.16
N LYS A 179 11.34 -5.16 25.63
CA LYS A 179 10.38 -6.26 25.47
C LYS A 179 10.91 -7.35 24.53
N LEU A 180 11.51 -6.98 23.41
CA LEU A 180 12.17 -7.92 22.50
C LEU A 180 13.34 -8.64 23.19
N MET A 181 14.18 -7.90 23.93
CA MET A 181 15.33 -8.45 24.67
C MET A 181 14.91 -9.39 25.81
N SER A 182 13.73 -9.18 26.40
CA SER A 182 13.17 -10.09 27.42
C SER A 182 12.92 -11.50 26.90
N LYS A 183 12.83 -11.68 25.57
CA LYS A 183 12.68 -12.98 24.90
C LYS A 183 14.01 -13.40 24.28
N SER A 184 14.97 -13.77 25.13
CA SER A 184 16.35 -14.07 24.72
C SER A 184 16.50 -15.20 23.69
N SER A 185 15.54 -16.12 23.62
CA SER A 185 15.49 -17.20 22.62
C SER A 185 14.96 -16.76 21.24
N ALA A 186 14.32 -15.59 21.13
CA ALA A 186 13.75 -15.07 19.89
C ALA A 186 14.66 -14.01 19.25
N LYS A 187 15.74 -14.46 18.61
CA LYS A 187 16.73 -13.56 17.99
C LYS A 187 16.30 -13.00 16.64
N GLY A 188 15.44 -13.71 15.92
CA GLY A 188 14.88 -13.26 14.64
C GLY A 188 13.73 -12.28 14.86
N VAL A 189 13.84 -11.08 14.28
CA VAL A 189 12.81 -10.04 14.32
C VAL A 189 12.37 -9.70 12.90
N ILE A 190 11.09 -9.88 12.63
CA ILE A 190 10.45 -9.57 11.37
C ILE A 190 9.79 -8.20 11.46
N VAL A 191 9.97 -7.36 10.43
CA VAL A 191 9.52 -5.97 10.43
C VAL A 191 8.65 -5.65 9.21
N PHE A 192 7.40 -5.26 9.47
CA PHE A 192 6.49 -4.63 8.50
C PHE A 192 6.29 -3.16 8.88
N GLY A 193 7.29 -2.31 8.66
CA GLY A 193 7.21 -0.89 9.02
C GLY A 193 7.53 0.01 7.83
N SER A 194 7.11 1.26 7.91
CA SER A 194 7.67 2.33 7.08
C SER A 194 9.11 2.65 7.46
N ASP A 195 9.86 3.25 6.54
CA ASP A 195 11.26 3.64 6.72
C ASP A 195 11.46 4.47 8.00
N GLN A 196 10.49 5.33 8.33
CA GLN A 196 10.51 6.15 9.54
C GLN A 196 10.40 5.29 10.81
N GLU A 197 9.46 4.35 10.86
CA GLU A 197 9.27 3.48 12.04
C GLU A 197 10.48 2.56 12.22
N VAL A 198 11.02 2.00 11.12
CA VAL A 198 12.24 1.19 11.18
C VAL A 198 13.40 2.01 11.70
N ALA A 199 13.59 3.25 11.22
CA ALA A 199 14.65 4.12 11.68
C ALA A 199 14.55 4.41 13.19
N GLU A 200 13.35 4.64 13.73
CA GLU A 200 13.16 4.86 15.17
C GLU A 200 13.43 3.60 16.00
N VAL A 201 13.02 2.42 15.53
CA VAL A 201 13.38 1.13 16.16
C VAL A 201 14.90 0.97 16.19
N MET A 202 15.60 1.23 15.09
CA MET A 202 17.06 1.09 15.03
C MET A 202 17.78 2.11 15.94
N LYS A 203 17.25 3.33 16.08
CA LYS A 203 17.76 4.30 17.07
C LYS A 203 17.60 3.78 18.50
N ALA A 204 16.45 3.19 18.83
CA ALA A 204 16.22 2.60 20.16
C ALA A 204 17.12 1.39 20.43
N VAL A 205 17.37 0.54 19.43
CA VAL A 205 18.32 -0.58 19.52
C VAL A 205 19.71 -0.08 19.89
N LYS A 206 20.16 1.02 19.26
CA LYS A 206 21.44 1.65 19.57
C LYS A 206 21.46 2.25 20.99
N ARG A 207 20.40 2.96 21.40
CA ARG A 207 20.29 3.55 22.75
C ARG A 207 20.31 2.50 23.86
N ASN A 208 19.69 1.35 23.64
CA ASN A 208 19.63 0.24 24.61
C ASN A 208 20.81 -0.72 24.51
N ASN A 209 21.89 -0.37 23.77
CA ASN A 209 23.06 -1.22 23.56
C ASN A 209 22.73 -2.63 23.04
N ALA A 210 21.67 -2.75 22.23
CA ALA A 210 21.19 -4.00 21.65
C ALA A 210 21.70 -4.24 20.21
N THR A 211 22.68 -3.47 19.76
CA THR A 211 23.32 -3.65 18.44
C THR A 211 23.93 -5.05 18.33
N GLY A 212 23.63 -5.75 17.24
CA GLY A 212 24.10 -7.13 17.02
C GLY A 212 23.35 -8.19 17.82
N TYR A 213 22.39 -7.82 18.67
CA TYR A 213 21.61 -8.78 19.46
C TYR A 213 20.54 -9.50 18.64
N PHE A 214 19.97 -8.83 17.63
CA PHE A 214 18.87 -9.32 16.80
C PHE A 214 19.29 -9.49 15.34
N TYR A 215 18.64 -10.43 14.66
CA TYR A 215 18.69 -10.57 13.21
C TYR A 215 17.37 -10.06 12.61
N TRP A 216 17.47 -9.07 11.71
CA TRP A 216 16.32 -8.36 11.18
C TRP A 216 15.93 -8.88 9.79
N ILE A 217 14.65 -9.21 9.61
CA ILE A 217 14.04 -9.46 8.29
C ILE A 217 13.08 -8.32 8.03
N VAL A 218 13.43 -7.41 7.12
CA VAL A 218 12.66 -6.20 6.81
C VAL A 218 12.09 -6.30 5.39
N LEU A 219 10.84 -5.88 5.21
CA LEU A 219 10.18 -5.82 3.91
C LEU A 219 10.37 -4.46 3.23
N GLU A 220 10.10 -4.44 1.92
CA GLU A 220 10.50 -3.50 0.84
C GLU A 220 10.25 -1.97 1.03
N LYS A 221 10.13 -1.47 2.26
CA LYS A 221 10.12 -0.05 2.62
C LYS A 221 11.47 0.37 3.22
N LEU A 222 12.58 0.11 2.50
CA LEU A 222 13.89 0.62 2.91
C LEU A 222 14.54 1.33 1.73
N ASN A 223 14.18 2.60 1.56
CA ASN A 223 15.05 3.53 0.88
C ASN A 223 15.93 4.19 1.94
N ASN A 224 17.20 3.80 1.98
CA ASN A 224 18.28 4.58 2.61
C ASN A 224 18.45 4.46 4.15
N ILE A 225 18.26 3.26 4.73
CA ILE A 225 18.73 3.00 6.11
C ILE A 225 20.07 2.28 6.06
N ALA A 226 21.15 3.00 6.34
CA ALA A 226 22.45 2.40 6.58
C ALA A 226 22.39 1.61 7.90
N LEU A 227 22.29 0.28 7.79
CA LEU A 227 22.54 -0.64 8.88
C LEU A 227 24.07 -0.72 9.08
N ASN A 228 24.65 0.31 9.71
CA ASN A 228 26.04 0.31 10.18
C ASN A 228 26.09 0.13 11.70
#